data_AF-A0A510UYC0-F1
#
_entry.id   AF-A0A510UYC0-F1
#
_cell.length_a   1.000
_cell.length_b   1.000
_cell.length_c   1.000
_cell.angle_alpha   90.00
_cell.angle_beta   90.00
_cell.angle_gamma   90.00
#
_symmetry.space_group_name_H-M   'P 1'
#
loop_
_entity.id
_entity.type
_entity.pdbx_description
1 polymer ?
#
loop_
_entity_poly.entity_id
_entity_poly.type
_entity_poly.pdbx_seq_one_letter_code
_entity_poly.pdbx_strand_id
1 'polypeptide(L)' 'MTTLDTPLPTRERARHLVETVRWAPAPVWGLSAGEHTRFAVYLAGSMLAWVAAGLVVAALIGLLV' A
#
# COMPACT_ATOMS: atom_id res chain seq x y z
N MET A 1 -24.29 26.90 2.27
CA MET A 1 -24.20 25.60 1.59
C MET A 1 -23.12 24.80 2.29
N THR A 2 -23.50 23.99 3.26
CA THR A 2 -22.60 23.21 4.13
C THR A 2 -22.36 21.84 3.48
N THR A 3 -21.13 21.57 3.05
CA THR A 3 -20.72 20.25 2.57
C THR A 3 -20.69 19.30 3.77
N LEU A 4 -21.64 18.35 3.82
CA LEU A 4 -21.59 17.26 4.79
C LEU A 4 -20.42 16.35 4.41
N ASP A 5 -19.30 16.53 5.09
CA ASP A 5 -18.08 15.72 4.98
C ASP A 5 -18.37 14.33 5.55
N THR A 6 -19.13 13.54 4.80
CA THR A 6 -19.51 12.19 5.20
C THR A 6 -18.27 11.33 4.99
N PRO A 7 -17.65 10.81 6.07
CA PRO A 7 -16.43 10.03 5.91
C PRO A 7 -16.73 8.83 5.01
N LEU A 8 -16.03 8.75 3.88
CA LEU A 8 -16.15 7.62 2.97
C LEU A 8 -16.02 6.31 3.78
N PRO A 9 -16.90 5.32 3.55
CA PRO A 9 -16.80 4.00 4.13
C PRO A 9 -15.37 3.48 4.05
N THR A 10 -14.87 2.81 5.10
CA THR A 10 -13.48 2.33 5.21
C THR A 10 -13.03 1.53 3.97
N ARG A 11 -13.95 0.77 3.37
CA ARG A 11 -13.72 0.01 2.14
C ARG A 11 -13.46 0.89 0.92
N GLU A 12 -14.21 1.99 0.77
CA GLU A 12 -14.04 2.94 -0.34
C GLU A 12 -12.76 3.75 -0.17
N ARG A 13 -12.39 4.14 1.06
CA ARG A 13 -11.09 4.77 1.33
C ARG A 13 -9.93 3.84 0.97
N ALA A 14 -10.01 2.57 1.36
CA ALA A 14 -8.98 1.59 1.03
C ALA A 14 -8.87 1.40 -0.49
N ARG A 15 -10.00 1.27 -1.20
CA ARG A 15 -10.02 1.17 -2.66
C ARG A 15 -9.39 2.40 -3.32
N HIS A 16 -9.76 3.59 -2.87
CA HIS A 16 -9.25 4.84 -3.44
C HIS A 16 -7.76 5.02 -3.16
N LEU A 17 -7.29 4.58 -1.99
CA LEU A 17 -5.86 4.53 -1.66
C LEU A 17 -5.12 3.55 -2.57
N VAL A 18 -5.66 2.35 -2.80
CA VAL A 18 -5.06 1.36 -3.71
C VAL A 18 -5.02 1.87 -5.14
N GLU A 19 -6.10 2.47 -5.63
CA GLU A 19 -6.13 3.10 -6.96
C GLU A 19 -5.11 4.23 -7.05
N THR A 20 -5.00 5.08 -6.03
CA THR A 20 -4.01 6.16 -5.98
C THR A 20 -2.58 5.61 -5.98
N VAL A 21 -2.28 4.62 -5.16
CA VAL A 21 -0.94 3.99 -5.07
C VAL A 21 -0.59 3.24 -6.35
N ARG A 22 -1.56 2.55 -6.96
CA ARG A 22 -1.40 1.84 -8.23
C ARG A 22 -0.93 2.76 -9.36
N TRP A 23 -1.48 3.97 -9.42
CA TRP A 23 -1.19 4.94 -10.47
C TRP A 23 -0.14 5.97 -10.06
N ALA A 24 0.31 5.95 -8.80
CA ALA A 24 1.41 6.79 -8.36
C ALA A 24 2.72 6.29 -9.00
N PRO A 25 3.50 7.18 -9.64
CA PRO A 25 4.81 6.80 -10.14
C PRO A 25 5.68 6.29 -8.98
N ALA A 26 6.36 5.16 -9.19
CA ALA A 26 7.24 4.59 -8.18
C ALA A 26 8.28 5.65 -7.75
N PRO A 27 8.49 5.87 -6.44
CA PRO A 27 9.53 6.78 -5.98
C PRO A 27 10.87 6.29 -6.51
N VAL A 28 11.65 7.20 -7.10
CA VAL A 28 13.04 6.94 -7.47
C VAL A 28 13.96 7.48 -6.38
N TRP A 29 15.17 6.93 -6.29
CA TRP A 29 16.18 7.46 -5.38
C TRP A 29 16.55 8.88 -5.83
N GLY A 30 16.14 9.87 -5.04
CA GLY A 30 16.34 11.30 -5.33
C GLY A 30 17.64 11.86 -4.80
N LEU A 31 17.74 13.19 -4.73
CA LEU A 31 18.89 13.89 -4.15
C LEU A 31 18.58 14.45 -2.75
N SER A 32 17.30 14.58 -2.41
CA SER A 32 16.86 15.12 -1.12
C SER A 32 16.58 14.02 -0.09
N ALA A 33 16.75 14.36 1.19
CA ALA A 33 16.43 13.45 2.30
C ALA A 33 14.95 13.03 2.34
N GLY A 34 14.05 13.90 1.89
CA GLY A 34 12.62 13.59 1.78
C GLY A 34 12.31 12.53 0.72
N GLU A 35 13.01 12.56 -0.42
CA GLU A 35 12.87 11.54 -1.47
C GLU A 35 13.44 10.20 -1.03
N HIS A 36 14.59 10.19 -0.35
CA HIS A 36 15.16 8.96 0.23
C HIS A 36 14.20 8.31 1.22
N THR A 37 13.55 9.11 2.08
CA THR A 37 12.58 8.59 3.06
C THR A 37 11.39 7.95 2.36
N ARG A 38 10.83 8.61 1.32
CA ARG A 38 9.72 8.04 0.52
C ARG A 38 10.12 6.75 -0.17
N PHE A 39 11.32 6.70 -0.75
CA PHE A 39 11.86 5.50 -1.37
C PHE A 39 12.03 4.36 -0.36
N ALA A 40 12.65 4.64 0.80
CA ALA A 40 12.89 3.64 1.83
C ALA A 40 11.58 3.05 2.38
N VAL A 41 10.58 3.91 2.64
CA VAL A 41 9.25 3.47 3.10
C VAL A 41 8.56 2.62 2.03
N TYR A 42 8.62 3.04 0.76
CA TYR A 42 8.06 2.27 -0.35
C TYR A 42 8.71 0.89 -0.47
N LEU A 43 10.04 0.84 -0.40
CA LEU A 43 10.80 -0.41 -0.52
C LEU A 43 10.50 -1.36 0.65
N ALA A 44 10.61 -0.86 1.88
CA ALA A 44 10.33 -1.64 3.08
C ALA A 44 8.88 -2.15 3.09
N GLY A 45 7.92 -1.28 2.78
CA GLY A 45 6.51 -1.64 2.68
C GLY A 45 6.24 -2.71 1.61
N SER A 46 6.87 -2.57 0.44
CA SER A 46 6.74 -3.56 -0.65
C SER A 46 7.33 -4.92 -0.26
N MET A 47 8.50 -4.95 0.38
CA MET A 47 9.09 -6.21 0.86
C MET A 47 8.18 -6.90 1.87
N LEU A 48 7.66 -6.16 2.85
CA LEU A 48 6.74 -6.70 3.85
C LEU A 48 5.44 -7.22 3.23
N ALA A 49 4.88 -6.51 2.25
CA ALA A 49 3.69 -6.95 1.54
C ALA A 49 3.91 -8.29 0.82
N TRP A 50 5.05 -8.46 0.15
CA TRP A 50 5.40 -9.72 -0.52
C TRP A 50 5.65 -10.87 0.45
N VAL A 51 6.30 -10.61 1.59
CA VAL A 51 6.44 -11.61 2.66
C VAL A 51 5.08 -12.06 3.16
N ALA A 52 4.19 -11.11 3.48
CA ALA A 52 2.83 -11.41 3.93
C ALA A 52 2.05 -12.22 2.89
N ALA A 53 2.15 -11.85 1.60
CA ALA A 53 1.53 -12.59 0.51
C ALA A 53 2.03 -14.04 0.44
N GLY A 54 3.35 -14.25 0.54
CA GLY A 54 3.94 -15.59 0.56
C GLY A 54 3.44 -16.43 1.75
N LEU A 55 3.37 -15.84 2.95
CA LEU A 55 2.85 -16.51 4.14
C LEU A 55 1.38 -16.90 4.00
N VAL A 56 0.55 -16.01 3.44
CA VAL A 56 -0.86 -16.30 3.17
C VAL A 56 -0.99 -17.48 2.20
N VAL A 57 -0.23 -17.48 1.10
CA VAL A 57 -0.24 -18.60 0.14
C VAL A 57 0.19 -19.90 0.80
N ALA A 58 1.28 -19.89 1.58
CA ALA A 58 1.75 -21.07 2.29
C ALA A 58 0.70 -21.62 3.28
N ALA A 59 0.04 -20.74 4.04
CA ALA A 59 -1.03 -21.12 4.95
C ALA A 59 -2.24 -21.73 4.21
N LEU A 60 -2.63 -21.17 3.07
CA LEU A 60 -3.72 -21.70 2.25
C LEU A 60 -3.39 -23.09 1.67
N ILE A 61 -2.14 -23.31 1.25
CA ILE A 61 -1.68 -24.64 0.82
C ILE A 61 -1.75 -25.62 2.00
N GLY A 62 -1.25 -25.22 3.17
CA GLY A 62 -1.31 -26.05 4.38
C GLY A 62 -2.73 -26.35 4.87
N LEU A 63 -3.72 -25.51 4.54
CA LEU A 63 -5.14 -25.77 4.83
C LEU A 63 -5.77 -26.77 3.86
N LEU A 64 -5.24 -26.85 2.63
CA LEU A 64 -5.76 -27.72 1.58
C LEU A 64 -5.25 -29.18 1.71
N VAL A 65 -4.06 -29.36 2.30
CA VAL A 65 -3.41 -30.65 2.53
C VAL A 65 -3.82 -31.23 3.87
#